data_AF-A0A2R6KIW7-F1
#
_entry.id   AF-A0A2R6KIW7-F1
#
_cell.length_a   1.000
_cell.length_b   1.000
_cell.length_c   1.000
_cell.angle_alpha   90.00
_cell.angle_beta   90.00
_cell.angle_gamma   90.00
#
_symmetry.space_group_name_H-M   'P 1'
#
loop_
_entity.id
_entity.type
_entity.pdbx_description
1 polymer ?
#
loop_
_entity_poly.entity_id
_entity_poly.type
_entity_poly.pdbx_seq_one_letter_code
_entity_poly.pdbx_strand_id
1 'polypeptide(L)'
;MTVKHKEVLERNAVLSATQIYGKAVQYALLSGSSECLEEIATGVLDLDESFRDVLDEGGGSVLSYDDAELLAAVSLGEDEIARNAIERIRSFESDPSYDSYYSGVPDGHTGPLVDASIGLFDGDAAAVTEAVEKMLDAHDAEVDGEPRGSREIVDHAAAAVIVLARNRGLDVTVESEYVPDALFDEGD
;
A
#
# COMPACT_ATOMS: atom_id res chain seq x y z
N MET A 1 18.43 -33.77 8.74
CA MET A 1 18.10 -33.12 7.45
C MET A 1 16.88 -32.18 7.58
N THR A 2 16.50 -31.79 8.80
CA THR A 2 15.20 -31.19 9.13
C THR A 2 15.29 -29.70 9.51
N VAL A 3 16.48 -29.24 9.91
CA VAL A 3 16.74 -27.85 10.34
C VAL A 3 16.63 -26.87 9.16
N LYS A 4 17.26 -27.22 8.01
CA LYS A 4 17.20 -26.40 6.79
C LYS A 4 15.78 -26.22 6.23
N HIS A 5 14.87 -27.18 6.43
CA HIS A 5 13.51 -27.07 5.88
C HIS A 5 12.63 -26.14 6.74
N LYS A 6 12.84 -26.16 8.06
CA LYS A 6 12.15 -25.25 8.98
C LYS A 6 12.63 -23.80 8.79
N GLU A 7 13.94 -23.58 8.67
CA GLU A 7 14.52 -22.25 8.39
C GLU A 7 14.04 -21.69 7.03
N VAL A 8 13.88 -22.54 6.01
CA VAL A 8 13.34 -22.13 4.70
C VAL A 8 11.84 -21.83 4.78
N LEU A 9 11.07 -22.57 5.56
CA LEU A 9 9.64 -22.30 5.78
C LEU A 9 9.41 -21.02 6.59
N GLU A 10 10.20 -20.78 7.63
CA GLU A 10 10.17 -19.55 8.42
C GLU A 10 10.58 -18.34 7.58
N ARG A 11 11.64 -18.48 6.75
CA ARG A 11 12.02 -17.44 5.78
C ARG A 11 10.92 -17.17 4.76
N ASN A 12 10.34 -18.20 4.14
CA ASN A 12 9.27 -18.01 3.16
C ASN A 12 8.00 -17.40 3.78
N ALA A 13 7.68 -17.76 5.03
CA ALA A 13 6.56 -17.14 5.75
C ALA A 13 6.80 -15.65 5.97
N VAL A 14 8.03 -15.24 6.34
CA VAL A 14 8.41 -13.83 6.48
C VAL A 14 8.35 -13.09 5.14
N LEU A 15 8.86 -13.70 4.06
CA LEU A 15 8.84 -13.10 2.72
C LEU A 15 7.42 -12.92 2.16
N SER A 16 6.49 -13.84 2.46
CA SER A 16 5.09 -13.71 2.05
C SER A 16 4.29 -12.78 2.95
N ALA A 17 4.74 -12.53 4.19
CA ALA A 17 4.02 -11.70 5.14
C ALA A 17 3.92 -10.23 4.69
N THR A 18 4.95 -9.68 4.05
CA THR A 18 4.94 -8.27 3.58
C THR A 18 3.87 -7.99 2.54
N GLN A 19 3.70 -8.90 1.58
CA GLN A 19 2.63 -8.82 0.59
C GLN A 19 1.23 -8.94 1.21
N ILE A 20 1.13 -9.63 2.35
CA ILE A 20 -0.13 -9.81 3.08
C ILE A 20 -0.44 -8.56 3.91
N TYR A 21 0.55 -7.90 4.52
CA TYR A 21 0.32 -6.75 5.40
C TYR A 21 -0.30 -5.55 4.68
N GLY A 22 0.24 -5.14 3.53
CA GLY A 22 -0.35 -4.04 2.74
C GLY A 22 -1.80 -4.32 2.37
N LYS A 23 -2.09 -5.53 1.85
CA LYS A 23 -3.45 -5.96 1.54
C LYS A 23 -4.37 -6.03 2.76
N ALA A 24 -3.85 -6.50 3.90
CA ALA A 24 -4.62 -6.59 5.13
C ALA A 24 -5.06 -5.21 5.61
N VAL A 25 -4.17 -4.21 5.57
CA VAL A 25 -4.52 -2.82 5.93
C VAL A 25 -5.55 -2.25 4.95
N GLN A 26 -5.39 -2.47 3.64
CA GLN A 26 -6.38 -2.06 2.62
C GLN A 26 -7.77 -2.67 2.90
N TYR A 27 -7.84 -3.98 3.15
CA TYR A 27 -9.11 -4.64 3.47
C TYR A 27 -9.70 -4.19 4.80
N ALA A 28 -8.86 -3.89 5.79
CA ALA A 28 -9.31 -3.33 7.07
C ALA A 28 -9.99 -1.97 6.86
N LEU A 29 -9.36 -1.08 6.07
CA LEU A 29 -9.94 0.21 5.69
C LEU A 29 -11.28 0.05 4.97
N LEU A 30 -11.31 -0.81 3.94
CA LEU A 30 -12.51 -1.04 3.13
C LEU A 30 -13.64 -1.74 3.90
N SER A 31 -13.34 -2.41 5.01
CA SER A 31 -14.35 -3.02 5.87
C SER A 31 -15.20 -1.98 6.63
N GLY A 32 -14.70 -0.75 6.78
CA GLY A 32 -15.30 0.28 7.63
C GLY A 32 -15.23 -0.02 9.14
N SER A 33 -14.57 -1.10 9.56
CA SER A 33 -14.39 -1.44 10.97
C SER A 33 -13.14 -0.79 11.55
N SER A 34 -13.32 0.20 12.43
CA SER A 34 -12.21 0.86 13.12
C SER A 34 -11.41 -0.09 14.01
N GLU A 35 -12.07 -1.06 14.65
CA GLU A 35 -11.41 -2.07 15.49
C GLU A 35 -10.50 -2.97 14.65
N CYS A 36 -10.98 -3.42 13.49
CA CYS A 36 -10.18 -4.22 12.56
C CYS A 36 -8.98 -3.43 12.02
N LEU A 37 -9.21 -2.15 11.67
CA LEU A 37 -8.16 -1.26 11.20
C LEU A 37 -7.10 -1.03 12.29
N GLU A 38 -7.52 -0.75 13.52
CA GLU A 38 -6.62 -0.53 14.65
C GLU A 38 -5.79 -1.78 14.95
N GLU A 39 -6.40 -2.97 15.01
CA GLU A 39 -5.70 -4.23 15.26
C GLU A 39 -4.65 -4.51 14.17
N ILE A 40 -5.06 -4.43 12.90
CA ILE A 40 -4.18 -4.79 11.77
C ILE A 40 -3.07 -3.75 11.59
N ALA A 41 -3.39 -2.45 11.61
CA ALA A 41 -2.40 -1.40 11.43
C ALA A 41 -1.40 -1.38 12.60
N THR A 42 -1.85 -1.52 13.84
CA THR A 42 -0.93 -1.63 15.00
C THR A 42 -0.02 -2.84 14.86
N GLY A 43 -0.56 -3.99 14.43
CA GLY A 43 0.24 -5.19 14.19
C GLY A 43 1.32 -5.01 13.11
N VAL A 44 1.08 -4.15 12.12
CA VAL A 44 2.10 -3.77 11.12
C VAL A 44 3.14 -2.83 11.74
N LEU A 45 2.72 -1.83 12.52
CA LEU A 45 3.62 -0.85 13.15
C LEU A 45 4.46 -1.44 14.31
N ASP A 46 4.01 -2.55 14.89
CA ASP A 46 4.77 -3.31 15.89
C ASP A 46 5.93 -4.10 15.27
N LEU A 47 6.00 -4.21 13.93
CA LEU A 47 7.16 -4.75 13.24
C LEU A 47 8.28 -3.70 13.32
N ASP A 48 9.40 -4.09 13.92
CA ASP A 48 10.53 -3.18 14.13
C ASP A 48 11.57 -3.26 13.00
N GLU A 49 12.63 -2.45 13.11
CA GLU A 49 13.75 -2.40 12.16
C GLU A 49 14.42 -3.78 11.97
N SER A 50 14.35 -4.68 12.96
CA SER A 50 14.92 -6.03 12.82
C SER A 50 14.13 -6.89 11.83
N PHE A 51 12.82 -6.66 11.68
CA PHE A 51 12.04 -7.31 10.63
C PHE A 51 12.48 -6.83 9.25
N ARG A 52 12.73 -5.52 9.12
CA ARG A 52 13.24 -4.91 7.88
C ARG A 52 14.61 -5.48 7.49
N ASP A 53 15.51 -5.64 8.45
CA ASP A 53 16.83 -6.27 8.22
C ASP A 53 16.68 -7.72 7.74
N VAL A 54 15.77 -8.49 8.34
CA VAL A 54 15.48 -9.88 7.91
C VAL A 54 14.95 -9.93 6.47
N LEU A 55 14.15 -8.93 6.05
CA LEU A 55 13.69 -8.86 4.67
C LEU A 55 14.83 -8.57 3.70
N ASP A 56 15.68 -7.59 4.02
CA ASP A 56 16.83 -7.23 3.18
C ASP A 56 17.80 -8.41 3.00
N GLU A 57 18.20 -9.04 4.10
CA GLU A 57 19.04 -10.25 4.08
C GLU A 57 18.35 -11.45 3.42
N GLY A 58 17.01 -11.50 3.55
CA GLY A 58 16.13 -12.55 3.06
C GLY A 58 15.83 -12.46 1.56
N GLY A 59 16.15 -11.35 0.90
CA GLY A 59 15.74 -11.07 -0.48
C GLY A 59 14.24 -10.79 -0.62
N GLY A 60 13.60 -10.32 0.47
CA GLY A 60 12.24 -9.83 0.48
C GLY A 60 12.13 -8.42 -0.05
N SER A 61 10.89 -8.01 -0.35
CA SER A 61 10.62 -6.64 -0.76
C SER A 61 10.56 -5.74 0.48
N VAL A 62 11.67 -5.06 0.77
CA VAL A 62 11.73 -4.00 1.77
C VAL A 62 10.77 -2.86 1.40
N LEU A 63 10.64 -2.57 0.11
CA LEU A 63 9.70 -1.55 -0.39
C LEU A 63 8.25 -1.88 -0.02
N SER A 64 7.81 -3.13 -0.25
CA SER A 64 6.45 -3.54 0.09
C SER A 64 6.17 -3.54 1.60
N TYR A 65 7.22 -3.66 2.42
CA TYR A 65 7.11 -3.43 3.85
C TYR A 65 6.96 -1.94 4.17
N ASP A 66 7.80 -1.08 3.57
CA ASP A 66 7.72 0.37 3.75
C ASP A 66 6.35 0.94 3.27
N ASP A 67 5.75 0.39 2.21
CA ASP A 67 4.38 0.72 1.76
C ASP A 67 3.31 0.35 2.79
N ALA A 68 3.41 -0.86 3.35
CA ALA A 68 2.47 -1.35 4.35
C ALA A 68 2.56 -0.51 5.64
N GLU A 69 3.78 -0.18 6.06
CA GLU A 69 4.05 0.69 7.20
C GLU A 69 3.51 2.11 6.95
N LEU A 70 3.73 2.67 5.74
CA LEU A 70 3.18 3.96 5.35
C LEU A 70 1.65 3.96 5.44
N LEU A 71 0.98 2.99 4.82
CA LEU A 71 -0.48 2.91 4.82
C LEU A 71 -1.03 2.71 6.24
N ALA A 72 -0.39 1.87 7.06
CA ALA A 72 -0.78 1.65 8.45
C ALA A 72 -0.62 2.93 9.29
N ALA A 73 0.52 3.61 9.17
CA ALA A 73 0.82 4.84 9.90
C ALA A 73 -0.14 5.96 9.51
N VAL A 74 -0.38 6.15 8.20
CA VAL A 74 -1.39 7.10 7.71
C VAL A 74 -2.77 6.72 8.24
N SER A 75 -3.15 5.44 8.27
CA SER A 75 -4.47 5.02 8.76
C SER A 75 -4.71 5.35 10.23
N LEU A 76 -3.67 5.27 11.07
CA LEU A 76 -3.75 5.55 12.50
C LEU A 76 -3.43 7.01 12.87
N GLY A 77 -2.98 7.82 11.91
CA GLY A 77 -2.53 9.19 12.19
C GLY A 77 -1.16 9.26 12.86
N GLU A 78 -0.33 8.23 12.68
CA GLU A 78 1.05 8.17 13.18
C GLU A 78 2.00 8.96 12.25
N ASP A 79 1.85 10.27 12.33
CA ASP A 79 2.46 11.28 11.47
C ASP A 79 3.99 11.22 11.34
N GLU A 80 4.68 10.85 12.43
CA GLU A 80 6.15 10.72 12.42
C GLU A 80 6.59 9.45 11.70
N ILE A 81 5.91 8.33 11.96
CA ILE A 81 6.20 7.03 11.35
C ILE A 81 5.95 7.10 9.84
N ALA A 82 4.83 7.68 9.43
CA ALA A 82 4.49 7.84 8.02
C ALA A 82 5.50 8.70 7.25
N ARG A 83 5.99 9.80 7.84
CA ARG A 83 7.03 10.64 7.22
C ARG A 83 8.35 9.88 7.07
N ASN A 84 8.74 9.10 8.08
CA ASN A 84 9.93 8.25 8.00
C ASN A 84 9.79 7.19 6.89
N ALA A 85 8.62 6.57 6.74
CA ALA A 85 8.35 5.62 5.65
C ALA A 85 8.45 6.30 4.27
N ILE A 86 7.86 7.49 4.10
CA ILE A 86 7.99 8.30 2.86
C ILE A 86 9.45 8.58 2.52
N GLU A 87 10.26 8.99 3.50
CA GLU A 87 11.69 9.26 3.28
C GLU A 87 12.45 8.01 2.81
N ARG A 88 12.16 6.84 3.41
CA ARG A 88 12.77 5.57 3.00
C ARG A 88 12.37 5.19 1.58
N ILE A 89 11.08 5.28 1.24
CA ILE A 89 10.57 4.98 -0.11
C ILE A 89 11.24 5.89 -1.14
N ARG A 90 11.26 7.22 -0.92
CA ARG A 90 11.91 8.16 -1.85
C ARG A 90 13.41 7.97 -1.98
N SER A 91 14.08 7.61 -0.90
CA SER A 91 15.50 7.26 -0.94
C SER A 91 15.73 6.02 -1.81
N PHE A 92 14.81 5.06 -1.76
CA PHE A 92 14.87 3.85 -2.57
C PHE A 92 14.61 4.15 -4.07
N GLU A 93 13.59 4.95 -4.39
CA GLU A 93 13.30 5.41 -5.77
C GLU A 93 14.45 6.21 -6.40
N SER A 94 15.25 6.89 -5.57
CA SER A 94 16.40 7.67 -6.02
C SER A 94 17.66 6.82 -6.27
N ASP A 95 17.65 5.53 -5.91
CA ASP A 95 18.77 4.63 -6.13
C ASP A 95 18.85 4.23 -7.62
N PRO A 96 19.97 4.46 -8.32
CA PRO A 96 20.13 4.09 -9.72
C PRO A 96 19.95 2.59 -10.02
N SER A 97 20.02 1.73 -9.01
CA SER A 97 19.76 0.30 -9.13
C SER A 97 18.27 -0.06 -9.10
N TYR A 98 17.39 0.89 -8.76
CA TYR A 98 15.93 0.73 -8.72
C TYR A 98 15.39 0.16 -10.03
N ASP A 99 15.74 0.78 -11.17
CA ASP A 99 15.36 0.35 -12.53
C ASP A 99 15.82 -1.08 -12.86
N SER A 100 16.91 -1.55 -12.25
CA SER A 100 17.48 -2.88 -12.49
C SER A 100 16.86 -3.97 -11.62
N TYR A 101 16.38 -3.61 -10.44
CA TYR A 101 15.72 -4.54 -9.51
C TYR A 101 14.25 -4.77 -9.89
N TYR A 102 13.62 -3.76 -10.52
CA TYR A 102 12.23 -3.73 -10.94
C TYR A 102 12.02 -3.81 -12.46
N SER A 103 13.00 -4.27 -13.25
CA SER A 103 12.88 -4.42 -14.72
C SER A 103 11.86 -5.49 -15.18
N GLY A 104 10.79 -5.72 -14.41
CA GLY A 104 9.70 -6.65 -14.69
C GLY A 104 8.49 -6.55 -13.75
N VAL A 105 8.40 -5.57 -12.84
CA VAL A 105 7.20 -5.35 -12.01
C VAL A 105 6.83 -3.86 -12.11
N PRO A 106 5.69 -3.52 -12.71
CA PRO A 106 5.18 -2.16 -12.67
C PRO A 106 4.69 -1.89 -11.24
N ASP A 107 5.57 -1.49 -10.32
CA ASP A 107 5.10 -1.02 -9.01
C ASP A 107 4.59 0.42 -9.14
N GLY A 108 3.55 0.59 -9.98
CA GLY A 108 2.94 1.86 -10.28
C GLY A 108 2.08 2.39 -9.14
N HIS A 109 2.01 1.69 -8.00
CA HIS A 109 1.23 2.09 -6.83
C HIS A 109 2.08 2.76 -5.75
N THR A 110 3.36 2.41 -5.60
CA THR A 110 4.23 2.94 -4.53
C THR A 110 4.38 4.47 -4.58
N GLY A 111 4.84 5.01 -5.73
CA GLY A 111 5.03 6.45 -5.90
C GLY A 111 3.73 7.24 -5.68
N PRO A 112 2.62 6.85 -6.34
CA PRO A 112 1.32 7.46 -6.07
C PRO A 112 0.83 7.31 -4.62
N LEU A 113 1.16 6.23 -3.90
CA LEU A 113 0.81 6.08 -2.48
C LEU A 113 1.53 7.11 -1.62
N VAL A 114 2.80 7.37 -1.91
CA VAL A 114 3.57 8.44 -1.26
C VAL A 114 2.94 9.81 -1.55
N ASP A 115 2.64 10.10 -2.81
CA ASP A 115 2.04 11.38 -3.20
C ASP A 115 0.65 11.58 -2.58
N ALA A 116 -0.19 10.55 -2.57
CA ALA A 116 -1.48 10.56 -1.89
C ALA A 116 -1.31 10.81 -0.38
N SER A 117 -0.36 10.14 0.27
CA SER A 117 -0.08 10.32 1.69
C SER A 117 0.33 11.75 2.03
N ILE A 118 1.15 12.37 1.18
CA ILE A 118 1.51 13.80 1.30
C ILE A 118 0.27 14.69 1.16
N GLY A 119 -0.55 14.45 0.13
CA GLY A 119 -1.81 15.18 -0.05
C GLY A 119 -2.76 15.04 1.16
N LEU A 120 -2.82 13.86 1.78
CA LEU A 120 -3.59 13.62 3.01
C LEU A 120 -3.07 14.45 4.19
N PHE A 121 -1.74 14.60 4.34
CA PHE A 121 -1.15 15.44 5.38
C PHE A 121 -1.40 16.94 5.16
N ASP A 122 -1.32 17.37 3.91
CA ASP A 122 -1.48 18.77 3.54
C ASP A 122 -2.96 19.19 3.46
N GLY A 123 -3.88 18.22 3.52
CA GLY A 123 -5.32 18.45 3.32
C GLY A 123 -5.65 18.86 1.88
N ASP A 124 -4.82 18.44 0.92
CA ASP A 124 -4.94 18.78 -0.50
C ASP A 124 -5.69 17.67 -1.24
N ALA A 125 -7.00 17.83 -1.36
CA ALA A 125 -7.85 16.88 -2.07
C ALA A 125 -7.45 16.72 -3.56
N ALA A 126 -6.95 17.78 -4.21
CA ALA A 126 -6.55 17.70 -5.62
C ALA A 126 -5.29 16.84 -5.79
N ALA A 127 -4.32 16.99 -4.89
CA ALA A 127 -3.12 16.15 -4.87
C ALA A 127 -3.47 14.67 -4.61
N VAL A 128 -4.40 14.39 -3.69
CA VAL A 128 -4.87 13.02 -3.43
C VAL A 128 -5.58 12.45 -4.65
N THR A 129 -6.47 13.21 -5.31
CA THR A 129 -7.16 12.78 -6.53
C THR A 129 -6.17 12.45 -7.65
N GLU A 130 -5.19 13.31 -7.92
CA GLU A 130 -4.18 13.07 -8.96
C GLU A 130 -3.37 11.79 -8.67
N ALA A 131 -3.03 11.55 -7.40
CA ALA A 131 -2.33 10.33 -7.00
C ALA A 131 -3.20 9.08 -7.18
N VAL A 132 -4.49 9.14 -6.81
CA VAL A 132 -5.43 8.03 -7.04
C VAL A 132 -5.60 7.74 -8.54
N GLU A 133 -5.72 8.76 -9.39
CA GLU A 133 -5.79 8.58 -10.84
C GLU A 133 -4.55 7.85 -11.38
N LYS A 134 -3.34 8.20 -10.91
CA LYS A 134 -2.11 7.49 -11.30
C LYS A 134 -2.08 6.03 -10.85
N MET A 135 -2.63 5.71 -9.67
CA MET A 135 -2.78 4.31 -9.25
C MET A 135 -3.68 3.54 -10.20
N LEU A 136 -4.80 4.15 -10.58
CA LEU A 136 -5.79 3.53 -11.47
C LEU A 136 -5.26 3.35 -12.89
N ASP A 137 -4.50 4.32 -13.42
CA ASP A 137 -3.81 4.20 -14.70
C ASP A 137 -2.78 3.07 -14.69
N ALA A 138 -2.04 2.91 -13.58
CA ALA A 138 -1.11 1.81 -13.40
C ALA A 138 -1.84 0.46 -13.36
N HIS A 139 -2.94 0.38 -12.62
CA HIS A 139 -3.78 -0.81 -12.56
C HIS A 139 -4.33 -1.18 -13.95
N ASP A 140 -4.87 -0.21 -14.69
CA ASP A 140 -5.40 -0.40 -16.05
C ASP A 140 -4.32 -0.98 -16.99
N ALA A 141 -3.12 -0.40 -16.95
CA ALA A 141 -1.99 -0.86 -17.74
C ALA A 141 -1.54 -2.29 -17.37
N GLU A 142 -1.69 -2.69 -16.11
CA GLU A 142 -1.45 -4.07 -15.68
C GLU A 142 -2.54 -5.04 -16.15
N VAL A 143 -3.81 -4.64 -16.16
CA VAL A 143 -4.92 -5.53 -16.54
C VAL A 143 -5.17 -5.59 -18.05
N ASP A 144 -4.72 -4.59 -18.82
CA ASP A 144 -4.89 -4.57 -20.28
C ASP A 144 -4.11 -5.72 -20.95
N GLY A 145 -4.84 -6.60 -21.64
CA GLY A 145 -4.30 -7.77 -22.35
C GLY A 145 -4.41 -9.12 -21.64
N GLU A 146 -4.91 -9.19 -20.41
CA GLU A 146 -5.22 -10.47 -19.73
C GLU A 146 -6.72 -10.82 -19.77
N PRO A 147 -7.09 -12.13 -19.73
CA PRO A 147 -8.49 -12.50 -19.63
C PRO A 147 -9.07 -11.89 -18.36
N ARG A 148 -10.03 -10.96 -18.51
CA ARG A 148 -10.75 -10.23 -17.44
C ARG A 148 -11.33 -11.09 -16.30
N GLY A 149 -11.20 -12.41 -16.36
CA GLY A 149 -11.65 -13.35 -15.33
C GLY A 149 -10.59 -13.73 -14.28
N SER A 150 -9.34 -13.27 -14.36
CA SER A 150 -8.27 -13.65 -13.39
C SER A 150 -7.63 -12.51 -12.58
N ARG A 151 -7.86 -11.23 -12.90
CA ARG A 151 -7.40 -10.09 -12.09
C ARG A 151 -8.56 -9.42 -11.35
N GLU A 152 -8.26 -8.86 -10.18
CA GLU A 152 -9.20 -8.16 -9.30
C GLU A 152 -9.90 -7.05 -10.11
N ILE A 153 -11.24 -7.05 -10.16
CA ILE A 153 -12.04 -6.00 -10.84
C ILE A 153 -11.88 -4.64 -10.15
N VAL A 154 -11.36 -4.64 -8.91
CA VAL A 154 -11.25 -3.49 -8.04
C VAL A 154 -9.79 -3.25 -7.72
N ASP A 155 -9.34 -2.01 -7.87
CA ASP A 155 -8.07 -1.53 -7.31
C ASP A 155 -8.28 -1.21 -5.82
N HIS A 156 -7.91 -2.16 -4.96
CA HIS A 156 -8.06 -2.04 -3.52
C HIS A 156 -7.16 -0.96 -2.91
N ALA A 157 -6.02 -0.65 -3.53
CA ALA A 157 -5.12 0.39 -3.04
C ALA A 157 -5.74 1.78 -3.26
N ALA A 158 -6.18 2.06 -4.49
CA ALA A 158 -6.89 3.29 -4.84
C ALA A 158 -8.16 3.46 -3.99
N ALA A 159 -8.96 2.41 -3.86
CA ALA A 159 -10.17 2.41 -3.04
C ALA A 159 -9.87 2.72 -1.55
N ALA A 160 -8.82 2.13 -0.99
CA ALA A 160 -8.43 2.38 0.40
C ALA A 160 -7.97 3.83 0.63
N VAL A 161 -7.24 4.42 -0.31
CA VAL A 161 -6.83 5.83 -0.25
C VAL A 161 -8.05 6.77 -0.31
N ILE A 162 -9.03 6.49 -1.17
CA ILE A 162 -10.28 7.26 -1.24
C ILE A 162 -11.02 7.23 0.11
N VAL A 163 -11.14 6.05 0.73
CA VAL A 163 -11.74 5.91 2.06
C VAL A 163 -10.97 6.73 3.11
N LEU A 164 -9.64 6.67 3.10
CA LEU A 164 -8.79 7.46 3.99
C LEU A 164 -8.97 8.98 3.80
N ALA A 165 -9.11 9.45 2.56
CA ALA A 165 -9.36 10.84 2.25
C ALA A 165 -10.71 11.31 2.78
N ARG A 166 -11.77 10.51 2.56
CA ARG A 166 -13.12 10.80 3.05
C ARG A 166 -13.20 10.81 4.56
N ASN A 167 -12.53 9.87 5.24
CA ASN A 167 -12.43 9.85 6.71
C ASN A 167 -11.75 11.11 7.27
N ARG A 168 -10.94 11.81 6.45
CA ARG A 168 -10.33 13.11 6.77
C ARG A 168 -11.15 14.32 6.31
N GLY A 169 -12.33 14.11 5.74
CA GLY A 169 -13.19 15.17 5.22
C GLY A 169 -12.69 15.80 3.91
N LEU A 170 -11.85 15.08 3.16
CA LEU A 170 -11.43 15.50 1.82
C LEU A 170 -12.42 14.96 0.79
N ASP A 171 -12.84 15.85 -0.12
CA ASP A 171 -13.71 15.53 -1.24
C ASP A 171 -12.87 15.02 -2.42
N VAL A 172 -12.65 13.71 -2.45
CA VAL A 172 -11.92 13.01 -3.51
C VAL A 172 -12.92 12.25 -4.36
N THR A 173 -12.93 12.55 -5.66
CA THR A 173 -13.80 11.93 -6.66
C THR A 173 -12.97 11.55 -7.87
N VAL A 174 -13.12 10.32 -8.36
CA VAL A 174 -12.48 9.83 -9.58
C VAL A 174 -13.50 9.06 -10.42
N GLU A 175 -13.39 9.14 -11.75
CA GLU A 175 -14.21 8.37 -12.68
C GLU A 175 -13.43 7.13 -13.13
N SER A 176 -13.73 5.95 -12.57
CA SER A 176 -13.04 4.71 -12.93
C SER A 176 -13.90 3.46 -12.71
N GLU A 177 -13.82 2.49 -13.62
CA GLU A 177 -14.51 1.19 -13.46
C GLU A 177 -13.85 0.29 -12.40
N TYR A 178 -12.62 0.61 -11.98
CA TYR A 178 -11.85 -0.14 -10.99
C TYR A 178 -12.11 0.31 -9.55
N VAL A 179 -12.99 1.30 -9.35
CA VAL A 179 -13.39 1.81 -8.04
C VAL A 179 -14.92 1.78 -7.93
N PRO A 180 -15.51 1.18 -6.89
CA PRO A 180 -16.95 1.16 -6.74
C PRO A 180 -17.54 2.56 -6.49
N ASP A 181 -18.59 2.92 -7.23
CA ASP A 181 -19.34 4.18 -7.04
C ASP A 181 -19.82 4.39 -5.59
N ALA A 182 -20.11 3.29 -4.89
CA ALA A 182 -20.55 3.28 -3.50
C ALA A 182 -19.54 3.93 -2.52
N LEU A 183 -18.29 4.13 -2.92
CA LEU A 183 -17.31 4.88 -2.13
C LEU A 183 -17.55 6.39 -2.14
N PHE A 184 -18.24 6.91 -3.15
CA PHE A 184 -18.52 8.33 -3.30
C PHE A 184 -19.90 8.72 -2.78
N ASP A 185 -20.84 7.78 -2.74
CA ASP A 185 -22.19 8.00 -2.22
C ASP A 185 -22.14 8.49 -0.76
N GLU A 186 -22.71 9.66 -0.50
CA GLU A 186 -23.06 10.09 0.85
C GLU A 186 -24.20 9.17 1.30
N GLY A 187 -23.94 8.25 2.23
CA GLY A 187 -24.99 7.37 2.74
C GLY A 187 -26.19 8.19 3.24
N ASP A 188 -27.36 7.97 2.63
CA ASP A 188 -28.66 8.43 3.13
C ASP A 188 -28.99 7.84 4.52
#